data_AF-A0A7X7GLG2-F1
#
_entry.id   AF-A0A7X7GLG2-F1
#
_cell.length_a   1.000
_cell.length_b   1.000
_cell.length_c   1.000
_cell.angle_alpha   90.00
_cell.angle_beta   90.00
_cell.angle_gamma   90.00
#
_symmetry.space_group_name_H-M   'P 1'
#
loop_
_entity.id
_entity.type
_entity.pdbx_description
1 polymer ?
#
loop_
_entity_poly.entity_id
_entity_poly.type
_entity_poly.pdbx_seq_one_letter_code
_entity_poly.pdbx_strand_id
1 'polypeptide(L)'
;MAVDFSWTQYLSMVFAFVGVPTAIAAGVIWIVVRSERAQRLPDSPGSGDEIGAVGGRLGLWSTGLIAFGLGFLSCAGWLSWSADYFGQFRGPGLPAPNQFPTWQVVACGATVVLVCLASAHLSRWVLAGGLAAATGTAAGFTAAFCVVASTDVTGQAGVGVMLSEVGWGVGLAALMIVRGAVLAKAHGL
;
A
#
# COMPACT_ATOMS: atom_id res chain seq x y z
N MET A 1 8.14 23.10 -23.12
CA MET A 1 7.02 23.64 -22.33
C MET A 1 7.25 23.21 -20.89
N ALA A 2 7.42 24.15 -19.97
CA ALA A 2 7.47 23.84 -18.55
C ALA A 2 6.06 23.37 -18.16
N VAL A 3 5.96 22.17 -17.58
CA VAL A 3 4.68 21.68 -17.08
C VAL A 3 4.51 22.26 -15.69
N ASP A 4 3.58 23.20 -15.53
CA ASP A 4 3.32 23.84 -14.24
C ASP A 4 2.65 22.81 -13.31
N PHE A 5 3.42 22.31 -12.34
CA PHE A 5 2.90 21.40 -11.33
C PHE A 5 1.85 22.13 -10.47
N SER A 6 0.58 21.72 -10.59
CA SER A 6 -0.52 22.29 -9.81
C SER A 6 -0.75 21.47 -8.53
N TRP A 7 -0.43 22.07 -7.39
CA TRP A 7 -0.72 21.51 -6.07
C TRP A 7 -2.21 21.21 -5.88
N THR A 8 -3.07 22.09 -6.37
CA THR A 8 -4.52 21.90 -6.29
C THR A 8 -4.95 20.65 -7.05
N GLN A 9 -4.46 20.47 -8.27
CA GLN A 9 -4.77 19.29 -9.09
C GLN A 9 -4.25 18.00 -8.46
N TYR A 10 -3.02 18.01 -7.94
CA TYR A 10 -2.46 16.88 -7.21
C TYR A 10 -3.31 16.51 -6.00
N LEU A 11 -3.66 17.47 -5.14
CA LEU A 11 -4.47 17.24 -3.95
C LEU A 11 -5.89 16.75 -4.30
N SER A 12 -6.50 17.28 -5.36
CA SER A 12 -7.80 16.81 -5.84
C SER A 12 -7.74 15.36 -6.34
N MET A 13 -6.71 14.99 -7.09
CA MET A 13 -6.51 13.61 -7.57
C MET A 13 -6.25 12.65 -6.40
N VAL A 14 -5.37 13.02 -5.46
CA VAL A 14 -5.13 12.22 -4.25
C VAL A 14 -6.41 12.05 -3.46
N PHE A 15 -7.18 13.12 -3.25
CA PHE A 15 -8.45 13.02 -2.52
C PHE A 15 -9.43 12.07 -3.20
N ALA A 16 -9.65 12.23 -4.52
CA ALA A 16 -10.63 11.46 -5.27
C ALA A 16 -10.22 9.99 -5.47
N PHE A 17 -8.98 9.74 -5.88
CA PHE A 17 -8.52 8.40 -6.29
C PHE A 17 -7.83 7.61 -5.18
N VAL A 18 -7.31 8.28 -4.15
CA VAL A 18 -6.65 7.60 -3.02
C VAL A 18 -7.53 7.72 -1.77
N GLY A 19 -7.95 8.94 -1.42
CA GLY A 19 -8.71 9.22 -0.21
C GLY A 19 -10.04 8.46 -0.15
N VAL A 20 -10.87 8.54 -1.20
CA VAL A 20 -12.19 7.89 -1.22
C VAL A 20 -12.08 6.36 -1.14
N PRO A 21 -11.29 5.66 -1.99
CA PRO A 21 -11.15 4.20 -1.87
C PRO A 21 -10.53 3.76 -0.53
N THR A 22 -9.53 4.50 -0.05
CA THR A 22 -8.90 4.23 1.25
C THR A 22 -9.88 4.38 2.41
N ALA A 23 -10.77 5.38 2.38
CA ALA A 23 -11.80 5.57 3.40
C ALA A 23 -12.81 4.40 3.43
N ILE A 24 -13.22 3.93 2.25
CA ILE A 24 -14.09 2.74 2.13
C ILE A 24 -13.39 1.51 2.71
N ALA A 25 -12.13 1.28 2.32
CA ALA A 25 -11.33 0.18 2.83
C ALA A 25 -11.12 0.26 4.35
N ALA A 26 -10.87 1.45 4.89
CA ALA A 26 -10.77 1.68 6.33
C ALA A 26 -12.07 1.33 7.06
N GLY A 27 -13.23 1.62 6.47
CA GLY A 27 -14.53 1.18 6.99
C GLY A 27 -14.66 -0.34 7.07
N VAL A 28 -14.27 -1.06 6.02
CA VAL A 28 -14.25 -2.52 6.00
C VAL A 28 -13.27 -3.08 7.05
N ILE A 29 -12.05 -2.54 7.12
CA ILE A 29 -11.06 -2.94 8.11
C ILE A 29 -11.57 -2.70 9.53
N TRP A 30 -12.28 -1.60 9.77
CA TRP A 30 -12.85 -1.33 11.09
C TRP A 30 -13.88 -2.38 11.52
N ILE A 31 -14.70 -2.89 10.58
CA ILE A 31 -15.62 -4.01 10.83
C ILE A 31 -14.83 -5.27 11.20
N VAL A 32 -13.75 -5.58 10.48
CA VAL A 32 -12.88 -6.74 10.75
C VAL A 32 -12.18 -6.62 12.11
N VAL A 33 -11.68 -5.44 12.47
CA VAL A 33 -11.12 -5.19 13.81
C VAL A 33 -12.15 -5.38 14.89
N ARG A 34 -13.39 -4.94 14.65
CA ARG A 34 -14.47 -5.10 15.62
C ARG A 34 -14.80 -6.57 15.85
N SER A 35 -14.78 -7.40 14.80
CA SER A 35 -14.95 -8.85 14.95
C SER A 35 -13.78 -9.52 15.66
N GLU A 36 -12.53 -9.17 15.33
CA GLU A 36 -11.34 -9.71 16.02
C GLU A 36 -11.33 -9.32 17.51
N ARG A 37 -11.80 -8.11 17.86
CA ARG A 37 -11.94 -7.68 19.25
C ARG A 37 -13.03 -8.44 20.00
N ALA A 38 -14.15 -8.73 19.35
CA ALA A 38 -15.24 -9.49 19.96
C ALA A 38 -14.84 -10.93 20.26
N GLN A 39 -14.03 -11.56 19.40
CA GLN A 39 -13.50 -12.91 19.59
C GLN A 39 -12.42 -13.01 20.69
N ARG A 40 -11.81 -11.89 21.09
CA ARG A 40 -10.81 -11.82 22.18
C ARG A 40 -11.41 -11.59 23.57
N LEU A 41 -12.73 -11.42 23.71
CA LEU A 41 -13.37 -11.31 25.01
C LEU A 41 -13.37 -12.68 25.73
N PRO A 42 -13.19 -12.72 27.07
CA PRO A 42 -12.67 -13.89 27.75
C PRO A 42 -13.76 -14.89 28.16
N ASP A 43 -14.01 -15.90 27.33
CA ASP A 43 -14.78 -17.09 27.74
C ASP A 43 -13.88 -18.30 28.09
N SER A 44 -12.56 -18.13 28.22
CA SER A 44 -11.68 -19.22 28.68
C SER A 44 -10.46 -18.70 29.45
N PRO A 45 -10.37 -18.94 30.78
CA PRO A 45 -9.15 -18.73 31.53
C PRO A 45 -8.19 -19.89 31.22
N GLY A 46 -7.33 -19.74 30.20
CA GLY A 46 -6.27 -20.72 29.95
C GLY A 46 -5.62 -20.76 28.57
N SER A 47 -6.19 -20.11 27.54
CA SER A 47 -5.70 -20.24 26.14
C SER A 47 -5.18 -18.94 25.51
N GLY A 48 -5.07 -17.85 26.28
CA GLY A 48 -4.94 -16.50 25.73
C GLY A 48 -3.54 -16.00 25.35
N ASP A 49 -2.46 -16.72 25.69
CA ASP A 49 -1.09 -16.17 25.59
C ASP A 49 -0.35 -16.53 24.30
N GLU A 50 -0.74 -17.59 23.60
CA GLU A 50 0.05 -18.10 22.45
C GLU A 50 -0.28 -17.44 21.10
N ILE A 51 -1.51 -16.94 20.90
CA ILE A 51 -1.90 -16.24 19.66
C ILE A 51 -1.35 -14.79 19.64
N GLY A 52 -0.92 -14.27 20.79
CA GLY A 52 -0.35 -12.93 20.94
C GLY A 52 1.10 -12.78 20.46
N ALA A 53 1.85 -13.88 20.32
CA ALA A 53 3.30 -13.86 20.07
C ALA A 53 3.72 -13.60 18.60
N VAL A 54 2.76 -13.52 17.67
CA VAL A 54 3.01 -13.51 16.22
C VAL A 54 2.94 -12.09 15.62
N GLY A 55 2.31 -11.16 16.34
CA GLY A 55 2.11 -9.77 15.89
C GLY A 55 3.06 -8.80 16.57
N GLY A 56 3.56 -7.81 15.82
CA GLY A 56 4.36 -6.73 16.38
C GLY A 56 3.56 -5.78 17.29
N ARG A 57 4.20 -4.70 17.76
CA ARG A 57 3.62 -3.80 18.77
C ARG A 57 2.77 -2.66 18.19
N LEU A 58 2.74 -2.50 16.86
CA LEU A 58 2.10 -1.35 16.24
C LEU A 58 0.57 -1.47 16.19
N GLY A 59 -0.09 -0.35 16.44
CA GLY A 59 -1.53 -0.22 16.25
C GLY A 59 -1.91 -0.27 14.77
N LEU A 60 -3.18 -0.55 14.50
CA LEU A 60 -3.75 -0.62 13.14
C LEU A 60 -3.45 0.63 12.31
N TRP A 61 -3.74 1.80 12.87
CA TRP A 61 -3.55 3.08 12.19
C TRP A 61 -2.09 3.41 11.93
N SER A 62 -1.22 3.11 12.90
CA SER A 62 0.24 3.27 12.73
C SER A 62 0.79 2.33 11.66
N THR A 63 0.27 1.11 11.59
CA THR A 63 0.61 0.14 10.54
C THR A 63 0.27 0.69 9.16
N GLY A 64 -0.96 1.17 8.98
CA GLY A 64 -1.41 1.77 7.72
C GLY A 64 -0.62 3.02 7.34
N LEU A 65 -0.28 3.89 8.31
CA LEU A 65 0.48 5.11 8.04
C LEU A 65 1.94 4.83 7.63
N ILE A 66 2.59 3.86 8.29
CA ILE A 66 3.93 3.42 7.90
C ILE A 66 3.89 2.79 6.51
N ALA A 67 2.91 1.91 6.27
CA ALA A 67 2.70 1.26 4.99
C ALA A 67 2.47 2.27 3.85
N PHE A 68 1.73 3.35 4.12
CA PHE A 68 1.54 4.47 3.21
C PHE A 68 2.84 5.17 2.87
N GLY A 69 3.62 5.57 3.89
CA GLY A 69 4.92 6.21 3.67
C GLY A 69 5.86 5.33 2.85
N LEU A 70 5.95 4.04 3.18
CA LEU A 70 6.82 3.10 2.48
C LEU A 70 6.34 2.79 1.05
N GLY A 71 5.03 2.70 0.83
CA GLY A 71 4.44 2.53 -0.51
C GLY A 71 4.75 3.74 -1.40
N PHE A 72 4.58 4.95 -0.87
CA PHE A 72 4.91 6.19 -1.57
C PHE A 72 6.40 6.25 -1.92
N LEU A 73 7.27 5.99 -0.94
CA LEU A 73 8.73 6.00 -1.15
C LEU A 73 9.19 4.91 -2.10
N SER A 74 8.52 3.75 -2.16
CA SER A 74 8.83 2.70 -3.12
C SER A 74 8.54 3.15 -4.54
N CYS A 75 7.39 3.77 -4.78
CA CYS A 75 7.04 4.29 -6.10
C CYS A 75 7.95 5.46 -6.48
N ALA A 76 8.07 6.47 -5.62
CA ALA A 76 8.90 7.64 -5.89
C ALA A 76 10.38 7.28 -6.03
N GLY A 77 10.89 6.38 -5.20
CA GLY A 77 12.29 5.96 -5.22
C GLY A 77 12.65 5.16 -6.47
N TRP A 78 11.75 4.28 -6.94
CA TRP A 78 12.02 3.48 -8.13
C TRP A 78 11.67 4.18 -9.43
N LEU A 79 10.60 4.97 -9.50
CA LEU A 79 10.09 5.53 -10.75
C LEU A 79 10.45 7.01 -10.97
N SER A 80 11.13 7.66 -10.02
CA SER A 80 11.66 9.02 -10.23
C SER A 80 12.81 9.08 -11.22
N TRP A 81 13.53 7.97 -11.40
CA TRP A 81 14.69 7.85 -12.28
C TRP A 81 14.46 6.72 -13.27
N SER A 82 15.24 6.66 -14.36
CA SER A 82 15.23 5.52 -15.27
C SER A 82 16.64 5.15 -15.70
N ALA A 83 16.93 3.85 -15.68
CA ALA A 83 18.02 3.33 -16.49
C ALA A 83 17.51 3.23 -17.94
N ASP A 84 18.01 4.09 -18.83
CA ASP A 84 17.62 4.06 -20.23
C ASP A 84 18.11 2.76 -20.89
N TYR A 85 17.38 2.23 -21.87
CA TYR A 85 17.72 0.95 -22.53
C TYR A 85 19.10 0.98 -23.22
N PHE A 86 19.63 2.18 -23.47
CA PHE A 86 20.92 2.44 -24.10
C PHE A 86 22.05 2.77 -23.11
N GLY A 87 21.85 2.57 -21.80
CA GLY A 87 22.87 2.79 -20.78
C GLY A 87 23.06 4.25 -20.36
N GLN A 88 22.15 5.15 -20.75
CA GLN A 88 22.11 6.51 -20.22
C GLN A 88 21.32 6.55 -18.90
N PHE A 89 21.87 7.20 -17.88
CA PHE A 89 21.21 7.35 -16.59
C PHE A 89 20.40 8.65 -16.60
N ARG A 90 19.07 8.54 -16.50
CA ARG A 90 18.22 9.71 -16.30
C ARG A 90 17.97 9.86 -14.80
N GLY A 91 18.63 10.85 -14.21
CA GLY A 91 18.51 11.16 -12.79
C GLY A 91 17.09 11.57 -12.38
N PRO A 92 16.81 11.62 -11.07
CA PRO A 92 15.50 11.95 -10.54
C PRO A 92 15.05 13.34 -11.00
N GLY A 93 13.90 13.43 -11.67
CA GLY A 93 13.39 14.70 -12.19
C GLY A 93 12.01 14.63 -12.81
N LEU A 94 11.38 15.79 -12.96
CA LEU A 94 10.14 15.98 -13.70
C LEU A 94 10.47 16.56 -15.10
N PRO A 95 9.84 16.09 -16.18
CA PRO A 95 8.85 15.01 -16.25
C PRO A 95 9.47 13.64 -16.00
N ALA A 96 8.76 12.80 -15.23
CA ALA A 96 9.18 11.44 -14.94
C ALA A 96 9.37 10.65 -16.26
N PRO A 97 10.33 9.72 -16.32
CA PRO A 97 10.51 8.88 -17.51
C PRO A 97 9.22 8.11 -17.83
N ASN A 98 8.81 8.08 -19.10
CA ASN A 98 7.63 7.30 -19.54
C ASN A 98 7.98 5.89 -20.02
N GLN A 99 9.27 5.56 -20.05
CA GLN A 99 9.78 4.25 -20.40
C GLN A 99 10.70 3.77 -19.30
N PHE A 100 10.30 2.66 -18.67
CA PHE A 100 11.11 1.99 -17.67
C PHE A 100 11.51 0.61 -18.19
N PRO A 101 12.74 0.17 -17.94
CA PRO A 101 13.14 -1.19 -18.25
C PRO A 101 12.35 -2.17 -17.38
N THR A 102 11.99 -3.33 -17.94
CA THR A 102 11.13 -4.32 -17.27
C THR A 102 11.64 -4.71 -15.88
N TRP A 103 12.96 -4.83 -15.71
CA TRP A 103 13.56 -5.18 -14.41
C TRP A 103 13.29 -4.13 -13.33
N GLN A 104 13.23 -2.85 -13.68
CA GLN A 104 13.01 -1.75 -12.74
C GLN A 104 11.54 -1.73 -12.27
N VAL A 105 10.62 -2.02 -13.17
CA VAL A 105 9.19 -2.19 -12.83
C VAL A 105 8.99 -3.40 -11.93
N VAL A 106 9.66 -4.52 -12.23
CA VAL A 106 9.62 -5.73 -11.38
C VAL A 106 10.24 -5.46 -10.00
N ALA A 107 11.37 -4.76 -9.92
CA ALA A 107 12.02 -4.42 -8.66
C ALA A 107 11.15 -3.46 -7.81
N CYS A 108 10.50 -2.48 -8.46
CA CYS A 108 9.52 -1.61 -7.82
C CYS A 108 8.38 -2.44 -7.22
N GLY A 109 7.76 -3.31 -8.01
CA GLY A 109 6.66 -4.16 -7.54
C GLY A 109 7.08 -5.10 -6.40
N ALA A 110 8.25 -5.72 -6.50
CA ALA A 110 8.80 -6.55 -5.43
C ALA A 110 9.01 -5.75 -4.13
N THR A 111 9.52 -4.52 -4.24
CA THR A 111 9.71 -3.63 -3.09
C THR A 111 8.38 -3.30 -2.42
N VAL A 112 7.33 -2.99 -3.20
CA VAL A 112 5.98 -2.71 -2.71
C VAL A 112 5.42 -3.90 -1.91
N VAL A 113 5.58 -5.12 -2.43
CA VAL A 113 5.17 -6.35 -1.73
C VAL A 113 5.96 -6.54 -0.43
N LEU A 114 7.28 -6.33 -0.45
CA LEU A 114 8.13 -6.47 0.72
C LEU A 114 7.80 -5.46 1.82
N VAL A 115 7.57 -4.19 1.47
CA VAL A 115 7.21 -3.16 2.46
C VAL A 115 5.82 -3.39 3.04
N CYS A 116 4.88 -3.91 2.24
CA CYS A 116 3.56 -4.32 2.71
C CYS A 116 3.66 -5.46 3.72
N LEU A 117 4.45 -6.51 3.40
CA LEU A 117 4.70 -7.62 4.32
C LEU A 117 5.39 -7.14 5.59
N ALA A 118 6.47 -6.37 5.49
CA ALA A 118 7.18 -5.83 6.63
C ALA A 118 6.24 -5.02 7.54
N SER A 119 5.40 -4.16 6.96
CA SER A 119 4.40 -3.39 7.70
C SER A 119 3.38 -4.30 8.39
N ALA A 120 2.88 -5.32 7.70
CA ALA A 120 1.95 -6.31 8.28
C ALA A 120 2.59 -7.11 9.42
N HIS A 121 3.88 -7.46 9.32
CA HIS A 121 4.62 -8.16 10.38
C HIS A 121 4.79 -7.31 11.64
N LEU A 122 4.89 -5.99 11.49
CA LEU A 122 5.00 -5.06 12.61
C LEU A 122 3.67 -4.84 13.34
N SER A 123 2.54 -5.25 12.76
CA SER A 123 1.21 -5.03 13.32
C SER A 123 0.83 -6.03 14.40
N ARG A 124 0.09 -5.55 15.42
CA ARG A 124 -0.45 -6.40 16.50
C ARG A 124 -1.64 -7.28 16.11
N TRP A 125 -2.24 -7.01 14.94
CA TRP A 125 -3.42 -7.72 14.44
C TRP A 125 -3.03 -8.49 13.18
N VAL A 126 -3.34 -9.79 13.14
CA VAL A 126 -2.89 -10.65 12.04
C VAL A 126 -3.65 -10.32 10.75
N LEU A 127 -4.98 -10.33 10.79
CA LEU A 127 -5.81 -10.07 9.60
C LEU A 127 -6.03 -8.58 9.40
N ALA A 128 -6.53 -7.88 10.42
CA ALA A 128 -6.81 -6.45 10.29
C ALA A 128 -5.54 -5.61 10.08
N GLY A 129 -4.43 -5.98 10.71
CA GLY A 129 -3.14 -5.31 10.53
C GLY A 129 -2.55 -5.55 9.14
N GLY A 130 -2.72 -6.77 8.60
CA GLY A 130 -2.40 -7.09 7.22
C GLY A 130 -3.22 -6.26 6.23
N LEU A 131 -4.55 -6.21 6.39
CA LEU A 131 -5.42 -5.40 5.53
C LEU A 131 -5.09 -3.90 5.63
N ALA A 132 -4.79 -3.39 6.83
CA ALA A 132 -4.35 -2.01 7.00
C ALA A 132 -3.00 -1.73 6.32
N ALA A 133 -2.06 -2.68 6.36
CA ALA A 133 -0.81 -2.56 5.62
C ALA A 133 -1.04 -2.57 4.11
N ALA A 134 -1.90 -3.47 3.60
CA ALA A 134 -2.25 -3.54 2.18
C ALA A 134 -2.89 -2.23 1.69
N THR A 135 -3.91 -1.74 2.38
CA THR A 135 -4.57 -0.47 2.05
C THR A 135 -3.61 0.71 2.14
N GLY A 136 -2.79 0.79 3.20
CA GLY A 136 -1.79 1.85 3.35
C GLY A 136 -0.79 1.84 2.20
N THR A 137 -0.19 0.69 1.90
CA THR A 137 0.79 0.55 0.83
C THR A 137 0.22 0.86 -0.55
N ALA A 138 -0.98 0.37 -0.88
CA ALA A 138 -1.66 0.70 -2.13
C ALA A 138 -1.90 2.21 -2.25
N ALA A 139 -2.48 2.82 -1.21
CA ALA A 139 -2.76 4.24 -1.16
C ALA A 139 -1.50 5.11 -1.32
N GLY A 140 -0.40 4.72 -0.65
CA GLY A 140 0.89 5.42 -0.76
C GLY A 140 1.48 5.32 -2.16
N PHE A 141 1.46 4.12 -2.73
CA PHE A 141 1.95 3.88 -4.10
C PHE A 141 1.16 4.69 -5.12
N THR A 142 -0.17 4.66 -5.05
CA THR A 142 -1.06 5.41 -5.94
C THR A 142 -0.90 6.92 -5.75
N ALA A 143 -0.72 7.40 -4.53
CA ALA A 143 -0.47 8.82 -4.26
C ALA A 143 0.80 9.33 -4.95
N ALA A 144 1.84 8.50 -5.05
CA ALA A 144 3.03 8.85 -5.82
C ALA A 144 2.73 8.92 -7.34
N PHE A 145 1.88 8.03 -7.86
CA PHE A 145 1.41 8.11 -9.26
C PHE A 145 0.60 9.37 -9.56
N CYS A 146 -0.16 9.89 -8.58
CA CYS A 146 -0.88 11.16 -8.73
C CYS A 146 0.04 12.35 -9.05
N VAL A 147 1.33 12.29 -8.68
CA VAL A 147 2.31 13.35 -9.00
C VAL A 147 2.53 13.46 -10.51
N VAL A 148 2.60 12.32 -11.21
CA VAL A 148 2.74 12.31 -12.67
C VAL A 148 1.39 12.60 -13.33
N ALA A 149 0.31 12.03 -12.80
CA ALA A 149 -1.03 12.25 -13.35
C ALA A 149 -1.48 13.73 -13.27
N SER A 150 -1.02 14.48 -12.26
CA SER A 150 -1.33 15.91 -12.15
C SER A 150 -0.64 16.77 -13.21
N THR A 151 0.34 16.23 -13.93
CA THR A 151 1.04 16.91 -15.03
C THR A 151 0.44 16.59 -16.40
N ASP A 152 -0.50 15.64 -16.48
CA ASP A 152 -1.18 15.24 -17.71
C ASP A 152 -2.44 16.10 -17.96
N VAL A 153 -2.61 16.53 -19.21
CA VAL A 153 -3.72 17.37 -19.68
C VAL A 153 -4.84 16.56 -20.33
N THR A 154 -4.62 15.27 -20.61
CA THR A 154 -5.57 14.43 -21.34
C THR A 154 -6.63 13.76 -20.45
N GLY A 155 -6.41 13.74 -19.14
CA GLY A 155 -7.29 13.07 -18.15
C GLY A 155 -7.16 11.54 -18.13
N GLN A 156 -6.45 10.94 -19.10
CA GLN A 156 -6.26 9.48 -19.17
C GLN A 156 -5.39 8.95 -18.05
N ALA A 157 -4.43 9.75 -17.55
CA ALA A 157 -3.61 9.36 -16.41
C ALA A 157 -4.45 9.01 -15.17
N GLY A 158 -5.61 9.64 -14.97
CA GLY A 158 -6.52 9.34 -13.85
C GLY A 158 -7.07 7.91 -13.88
N VAL A 159 -7.29 7.34 -15.06
CA VAL A 159 -7.72 5.93 -15.20
C VAL A 159 -6.59 5.00 -14.77
N GLY A 160 -5.34 5.31 -15.13
CA GLY A 160 -4.17 4.57 -14.67
C GLY A 160 -4.01 4.60 -13.16
N VAL A 161 -4.22 5.76 -12.54
CA VAL A 161 -4.20 5.91 -11.06
C VAL A 161 -5.30 5.05 -10.42
N MET A 162 -6.53 5.08 -10.95
CA MET A 162 -7.62 4.26 -10.42
C MET A 162 -7.33 2.76 -10.55
N LEU A 163 -6.85 2.31 -11.71
CA LEU A 163 -6.49 0.91 -11.93
C LEU A 163 -5.33 0.46 -11.05
N SER A 164 -4.37 1.35 -10.78
CA SER A 164 -3.27 1.10 -9.83
C SER A 164 -3.80 0.89 -8.42
N GLU A 165 -4.68 1.77 -7.93
CA GLU A 165 -5.25 1.66 -6.58
C GLU A 165 -6.03 0.35 -6.40
N VAL A 166 -6.89 0.04 -7.36
CA VAL A 166 -7.70 -1.19 -7.31
C VAL A 166 -6.81 -2.42 -7.45
N GLY A 167 -5.86 -2.43 -8.39
CA GLY A 167 -4.96 -3.54 -8.64
C GLY A 167 -4.08 -3.85 -7.42
N TRP A 168 -3.40 -2.84 -6.87
CA TRP A 168 -2.59 -3.00 -5.67
C TRP A 168 -3.44 -3.29 -4.43
N GLY A 169 -4.58 -2.61 -4.27
CA GLY A 169 -5.48 -2.82 -3.15
C GLY A 169 -5.98 -4.27 -3.09
N VAL A 170 -6.50 -4.79 -4.19
CA VAL A 170 -6.98 -6.19 -4.28
C VAL A 170 -5.83 -7.18 -4.16
N GLY A 171 -4.72 -6.97 -4.88
CA GLY A 171 -3.59 -7.88 -4.89
C GLY A 171 -2.92 -8.02 -3.51
N LEU A 172 -2.67 -6.90 -2.83
CA LEU A 172 -2.09 -6.91 -1.49
C LEU A 172 -3.09 -7.42 -0.45
N ALA A 173 -4.38 -7.09 -0.55
CA ALA A 173 -5.39 -7.63 0.35
C ALA A 173 -5.47 -9.16 0.25
N ALA A 174 -5.49 -9.71 -0.97
CA ALA A 174 -5.47 -11.16 -1.19
C ALA A 174 -4.21 -11.80 -0.60
N LEU A 175 -3.03 -11.18 -0.80
CA LEU A 175 -1.77 -11.64 -0.20
C LEU A 175 -1.86 -11.67 1.34
N MET A 176 -2.44 -10.65 1.96
CA MET A 176 -2.58 -10.57 3.41
C MET A 176 -3.59 -11.57 3.97
N ILE A 177 -4.66 -11.86 3.23
CA ILE A 177 -5.62 -12.92 3.58
C ILE A 177 -4.92 -14.30 3.54
N VAL A 178 -4.16 -14.59 2.48
CA VAL A 178 -3.39 -15.83 2.37
C VAL A 178 -2.37 -15.93 3.50
N ARG A 179 -1.63 -14.86 3.78
CA ARG A 179 -0.70 -14.79 4.92
C ARG A 179 -1.41 -15.09 6.24
N GLY A 180 -2.58 -14.50 6.46
CA GLY A 180 -3.39 -14.75 7.66
C GLY A 180 -3.81 -16.21 7.79
N ALA A 181 -4.28 -16.83 6.71
CA ALA A 181 -4.67 -18.24 6.68
C ALA A 181 -3.48 -19.19 6.92
N VAL A 182 -2.31 -18.89 6.34
CA VAL A 182 -1.08 -19.66 6.58
C VAL A 182 -0.65 -19.58 8.04
N LEU A 183 -0.69 -18.39 8.64
CA LEU A 183 -0.35 -18.19 10.05
C LEU A 183 -1.35 -18.87 10.99
N ALA A 184 -2.65 -18.85 10.68
CA ALA A 184 -3.67 -19.58 11.46
C ALA A 184 -3.39 -21.08 11.45
N LYS A 185 -3.16 -21.66 10.26
CA LYS A 185 -2.84 -23.08 10.09
C LYS A 185 -1.55 -23.48 10.80
N ALA A 186 -0.51 -22.64 10.74
CA ALA A 186 0.76 -22.92 11.40
C ALA A 186 0.66 -22.99 12.93
N HIS A 187 -0.34 -22.33 13.52
CA HIS A 187 -0.55 -22.26 14.97
C HIS A 187 -1.76 -23.08 15.46
N GLY A 188 -2.33 -23.94 14.61
CA GLY A 188 -3.38 -24.88 15.01
C GLY A 188 -4.77 -24.28 15.25
N LEU A 189 -5.07 -23.13 14.63
CA LEU A 189 -6.42 -22.54 14.53
C LEU A 189 -7.11 -22.96 13.24
#